data_AF-A0A1G2QCE7-F1
#
_entry.id   AF-A0A1G2QCE7-F1
#
_cell.length_a   1.000
_cell.length_b   1.000
_cell.length_c   1.000
_cell.angle_alpha   90.00
_cell.angle_beta   90.00
_cell.angle_gamma   90.00
#
_symmetry.space_group_name_H-M   'P 1'
#
loop_
_entity.id
_entity.type
_entity.pdbx_description
1 polymer ?
#
loop_
_entity_poly.entity_id
_entity_poly.type
_entity_poly.pdbx_seq_one_letter_code
_entity_poly.pdbx_strand_id
1 'polypeptide(L)'
;MIDMENNFQHFPLTEKLHTDVLEEKYGPVRAEVLRHDNEIREVHIVDESGVSRTYALTFLTFDKNNKEIAEIDQEIKNGGLIGKTFRDHGYEIRKNVIHVYTVELPDWLKSRFENESNEAKARLSEFYAKKKDESPLIYGIVTEIYSPDFREPEINNIDTKQDNPSTNAFELVGITKGEIWDRIGDGNLWSGLQEKLDRAKELAKTEENNLAERVARYLNKDN
;
A
#
# COMPACT_ATOMS: atom_id res chain seq x y z
N MET A 1 -14.48 -25.09 -12.28
CA MET A 1 -14.10 -24.93 -10.87
C MET A 1 -12.90 -23.99 -10.89
N ILE A 2 -13.14 -22.68 -10.75
CA ILE A 2 -12.05 -21.70 -10.71
C ILE A 2 -11.42 -21.87 -9.34
N ASP A 3 -10.12 -22.10 -9.33
CA ASP A 3 -9.34 -22.41 -8.13
C ASP A 3 -9.43 -21.25 -7.14
N MET A 4 -10.28 -21.36 -6.12
CA MET A 4 -10.45 -20.31 -5.11
C MET A 4 -9.14 -20.03 -4.35
N GLU A 5 -8.22 -21.00 -4.32
CA GLU A 5 -6.88 -20.83 -3.73
C GLU A 5 -6.00 -19.83 -4.49
N ASN A 6 -6.15 -19.70 -5.81
CA ASN A 6 -5.35 -18.74 -6.61
C ASN A 6 -5.84 -17.29 -6.47
N ASN A 7 -7.11 -17.06 -6.13
CA ASN A 7 -7.64 -15.70 -5.95
C ASN A 7 -7.03 -14.96 -4.75
N PHE A 8 -6.46 -15.69 -3.80
CA PHE A 8 -5.77 -15.10 -2.65
C PHE A 8 -4.27 -14.91 -2.88
N GLN A 9 -3.69 -15.43 -3.96
CA GLN A 9 -2.26 -15.21 -4.23
C GLN A 9 -2.00 -13.88 -4.96
N HIS A 10 -2.99 -13.34 -5.65
CA HIS A 10 -2.87 -12.11 -6.43
C HIS A 10 -3.64 -10.96 -5.78
N PHE A 11 -2.97 -9.83 -5.54
CA PHE A 11 -3.65 -8.61 -5.15
C PHE A 11 -4.17 -7.87 -6.38
N PRO A 12 -5.46 -7.55 -6.44
CA PRO A 12 -5.99 -6.69 -7.49
C PRO A 12 -5.38 -5.30 -7.36
N LEU A 13 -4.81 -4.80 -8.45
CA LEU A 13 -4.17 -3.47 -8.50
C LEU A 13 -5.14 -2.34 -8.87
N THR A 14 -6.35 -2.70 -9.34
CA THR A 14 -7.32 -1.77 -9.95
C THR A 14 -8.77 -2.04 -9.52
N GLU A 15 -9.16 -3.29 -9.26
CA GLU A 15 -10.59 -3.64 -9.09
C GLU A 15 -11.07 -3.74 -7.64
N LYS A 16 -10.28 -4.32 -6.73
CA LYS A 16 -10.65 -4.41 -5.31
C LYS A 16 -9.62 -3.70 -4.44
N LEU A 17 -10.10 -3.07 -3.37
CA LEU A 17 -9.23 -2.55 -2.34
C LEU A 17 -8.76 -3.69 -1.43
N HIS A 18 -7.63 -3.48 -0.77
CA HIS A 18 -7.17 -4.37 0.30
C HIS A 18 -8.24 -4.60 1.37
N THR A 19 -8.99 -3.55 1.72
CA THR A 19 -10.11 -3.65 2.68
C THR A 19 -11.26 -4.52 2.17
N ASP A 20 -11.53 -4.51 0.87
CA ASP A 20 -12.57 -5.37 0.29
C ASP A 20 -12.16 -6.86 0.44
N VAL A 21 -10.89 -7.18 0.21
CA VAL A 21 -10.34 -8.54 0.37
C VAL A 21 -10.32 -8.99 1.83
N LEU A 22 -9.99 -8.08 2.75
CA LEU A 22 -10.07 -8.38 4.18
C LEU A 22 -11.51 -8.67 4.63
N GLU A 23 -12.47 -7.88 4.16
CA GLU A 23 -13.88 -8.06 4.53
C GLU A 23 -14.47 -9.35 3.98
N GLU A 24 -14.08 -9.75 2.76
CA GLU A 24 -14.45 -11.04 2.20
C GLU A 24 -13.99 -12.22 3.05
N LYS A 25 -12.84 -12.10 3.75
CA LYS A 25 -12.27 -13.19 4.56
C LYS A 25 -12.68 -13.15 6.03
N TYR A 26 -12.72 -11.96 6.65
CA TYR A 26 -12.88 -11.81 8.10
C TYR A 26 -14.19 -11.12 8.50
N GLY A 27 -15.03 -10.72 7.55
CA GLY A 27 -16.20 -9.87 7.83
C GLY A 27 -15.80 -8.40 8.02
N PRO A 28 -16.72 -7.55 8.52
CA PRO A 28 -16.49 -6.10 8.63
C PRO A 28 -15.17 -5.75 9.33
N VAL A 29 -14.41 -4.82 8.74
CA VAL A 29 -13.16 -4.31 9.32
C VAL A 29 -13.23 -2.81 9.56
N ARG A 30 -12.41 -2.33 10.50
CA ARG A 30 -12.29 -0.90 10.80
C ARG A 30 -10.83 -0.50 11.02
N ALA A 31 -10.54 0.78 10.83
CA ALA A 31 -9.27 1.35 11.22
C ALA A 31 -9.25 1.68 12.72
N GLU A 32 -8.22 1.22 13.41
CA GLU A 32 -7.81 1.70 14.73
C GLU A 32 -6.57 2.58 14.55
N VAL A 33 -6.78 3.89 14.52
CA VAL A 33 -5.74 4.89 14.23
C VAL A 33 -4.90 5.12 15.49
N LEU A 34 -3.62 4.75 15.43
CA LEU A 34 -2.67 4.96 16.53
C LEU A 34 -2.07 6.36 16.49
N ARG A 35 -1.74 6.83 15.29
CA ARG A 35 -1.19 8.15 15.03
C ARG A 35 -1.65 8.64 13.67
N HIS A 36 -2.02 9.92 13.58
CA HIS A 36 -2.21 10.59 12.30
C HIS A 36 -1.88 12.07 12.46
N ASP A 37 -0.72 12.46 11.93
CA ASP A 37 -0.24 13.84 11.91
C ASP A 37 0.09 14.31 10.49
N ASN A 38 0.87 15.38 10.41
CA ASN A 38 1.22 16.02 9.15
C ASN A 38 2.14 15.19 8.24
N GLU A 39 2.81 14.16 8.75
CA GLU A 39 3.82 13.41 8.00
C GLU A 39 3.47 11.93 7.89
N ILE A 40 2.75 11.40 8.88
CA ILE A 40 2.50 9.97 8.97
C ILE A 40 1.12 9.64 9.52
N ARG A 41 0.58 8.54 9.00
CA ARG A 41 -0.54 7.81 9.59
C ARG A 41 -0.12 6.38 9.92
N GLU A 42 -0.44 5.94 11.12
CA GLU A 42 -0.17 4.61 11.67
C GLU A 42 -1.49 4.01 12.16
N VAL A 43 -1.78 2.79 11.70
CA VAL A 43 -3.09 2.18 11.91
C VAL A 43 -3.01 0.66 12.02
N HIS A 44 -3.90 0.09 12.81
CA HIS A 44 -4.32 -1.31 12.66
C HIS A 44 -5.63 -1.37 11.89
N ILE A 45 -5.72 -2.22 10.86
CA ILE A 45 -6.99 -2.64 10.28
C ILE A 45 -7.43 -3.88 11.04
N VAL A 46 -8.43 -3.73 11.88
CA VAL A 46 -8.92 -4.76 12.80
C VAL A 46 -10.27 -5.30 12.36
N ASP A 47 -10.52 -6.58 12.59
CA ASP A 47 -11.83 -7.20 12.42
C ASP A 47 -12.77 -6.94 13.62
N GLU A 48 -13.97 -7.53 13.59
CA GLU A 48 -14.97 -7.40 14.68
C GLU A 48 -14.47 -7.94 16.03
N SER A 49 -13.56 -8.91 16.02
CA SER A 49 -12.95 -9.48 17.23
C SER A 49 -11.81 -8.60 17.78
N GLY A 50 -11.42 -7.54 17.06
CA GLY A 50 -10.33 -6.65 17.45
C GLY A 50 -8.94 -7.18 17.08
N VAL A 51 -8.87 -8.25 16.29
CA VAL A 51 -7.60 -8.82 15.80
C VAL A 51 -7.13 -7.99 14.62
N SER A 52 -5.88 -7.56 14.66
CA SER A 52 -5.28 -6.80 13.57
C SER A 52 -4.99 -7.74 12.39
N ARG A 53 -5.63 -7.50 11.26
CA ARG A 53 -5.38 -8.26 10.01
C ARG A 53 -4.33 -7.58 9.14
N THR A 54 -4.09 -6.29 9.35
CA THR A 54 -3.02 -5.53 8.71
C THR A 54 -2.59 -4.39 9.60
N TYR A 55 -1.29 -4.21 9.77
CA TYR A 55 -0.72 -2.99 10.30
C TYR A 55 -0.20 -2.14 9.14
N ALA A 56 -0.53 -0.85 9.11
CA ALA A 56 -0.15 0.00 8.00
C ALA A 56 0.48 1.32 8.46
N LEU A 57 1.55 1.68 7.77
CA LEU A 57 2.22 2.97 7.87
C LEU A 57 2.04 3.71 6.56
N THR A 58 1.52 4.94 6.62
CA THR A 58 1.37 5.81 5.46
C THR A 58 2.19 7.07 5.66
N PHE A 59 3.18 7.29 4.80
CA PHE A 59 3.92 8.55 4.73
C PHE A 59 3.19 9.49 3.78
N LEU A 60 2.65 10.58 4.33
CA LEU A 60 1.78 11.50 3.59
C LEU A 60 2.63 12.39 2.66
N THR A 61 2.24 12.47 1.38
CA THR A 61 2.97 13.23 0.35
C THR A 61 2.08 14.16 -0.47
N PHE A 62 0.78 14.19 -0.21
CA PHE A 62 -0.16 15.04 -0.94
C PHE A 62 0.01 16.54 -0.65
N ASP A 63 -0.44 17.38 -1.59
CA ASP A 63 -0.49 18.83 -1.38
C ASP A 63 -1.62 19.20 -0.42
N LYS A 64 -1.25 19.65 0.78
CA LYS A 64 -2.18 20.04 1.85
C LYS A 64 -2.99 21.30 1.53
N ASN A 65 -2.60 22.06 0.52
CA ASN A 65 -3.39 23.21 0.07
C ASN A 65 -4.57 22.78 -0.82
N ASN A 66 -4.59 21.53 -1.28
CA ASN A 66 -5.75 20.95 -1.94
C ASN A 66 -6.85 20.70 -0.90
N LYS A 67 -7.85 21.58 -0.88
CA LYS A 67 -8.94 21.56 0.11
C LYS A 67 -9.72 20.26 0.11
N GLU A 68 -10.02 19.71 -1.07
CA GLU A 68 -10.76 18.47 -1.17
C GLU A 68 -9.98 17.30 -0.57
N ILE A 69 -8.69 17.19 -0.88
CA ILE A 69 -7.85 16.12 -0.33
C ILE A 69 -7.66 16.31 1.18
N ALA A 70 -7.58 17.55 1.66
CA ALA A 70 -7.51 17.83 3.09
C ALA A 70 -8.81 17.45 3.84
N GLU A 71 -9.98 17.59 3.20
CA GLU A 71 -11.27 17.15 3.75
C GLU A 71 -11.33 15.61 3.83
N ILE A 72 -10.96 14.91 2.75
CA ILE A 72 -10.83 13.45 2.72
C ILE A 72 -9.84 12.95 3.78
N ASP A 73 -8.69 13.60 3.91
CA ASP A 73 -7.67 13.28 4.91
C ASP A 73 -8.21 13.41 6.34
N GLN A 74 -9.04 14.42 6.61
CA GLN A 74 -9.66 14.62 7.90
C GLN A 74 -10.67 13.51 8.25
N GLU A 75 -11.39 12.97 7.27
CA GLU A 75 -12.24 11.78 7.46
C GLU A 75 -11.40 10.52 7.74
N ILE A 76 -10.32 10.32 6.99
CA ILE A 76 -9.35 9.23 7.20
C ILE A 76 -8.71 9.31 8.59
N LYS A 77 -8.43 10.53 9.07
CA LYS A 77 -7.95 10.82 10.42
C LYS A 77 -8.95 10.45 11.50
N ASN A 78 -10.24 10.59 11.22
CA ASN A 78 -11.32 10.24 12.12
C ASN A 78 -11.70 8.74 12.07
N GLY A 79 -10.84 7.89 11.51
CA GLY A 79 -11.05 6.44 11.44
C GLY A 79 -11.51 5.91 10.09
N GLY A 80 -11.57 6.76 9.05
CA GLY A 80 -11.82 6.31 7.68
C GLY A 80 -10.73 5.36 7.16
N LEU A 81 -11.14 4.37 6.37
CA LEU A 81 -10.24 3.51 5.62
C LEU A 81 -9.89 4.22 4.30
N ILE A 82 -8.59 4.52 4.07
CA ILE A 82 -8.10 5.34 2.95
C ILE A 82 -8.82 5.00 1.64
N GLY A 83 -8.77 3.72 1.24
CA GLY A 83 -9.37 3.29 -0.02
C GLY A 83 -10.88 3.52 -0.11
N LYS A 84 -11.62 3.23 0.96
CA LYS A 84 -13.08 3.42 0.96
C LYS A 84 -13.44 4.89 0.96
N THR A 85 -12.78 5.70 1.79
CA THR A 85 -13.02 7.15 1.85
C THR A 85 -12.77 7.81 0.50
N PHE A 86 -11.65 7.52 -0.18
CA PHE A 86 -11.42 8.07 -1.53
C PHE A 86 -12.50 7.63 -2.53
N ARG A 87 -12.94 6.37 -2.49
CA ARG A 87 -14.00 5.85 -3.36
C ARG A 87 -15.35 6.55 -3.10
N ASP A 88 -15.69 6.81 -1.84
CA ASP A 88 -16.91 7.51 -1.43
C ASP A 88 -16.93 8.96 -1.95
N HIS A 89 -15.75 9.56 -2.14
CA HIS A 89 -15.56 10.87 -2.75
C HIS A 89 -15.39 10.81 -4.29
N GLY A 90 -15.67 9.66 -4.91
CA GLY A 90 -15.71 9.50 -6.36
C GLY A 90 -14.34 9.34 -7.04
N TYR A 91 -13.28 9.00 -6.28
CA TYR A 91 -11.99 8.68 -6.85
C TYR A 91 -11.91 7.21 -7.29
N GLU A 92 -11.31 6.98 -8.45
CA GLU A 92 -10.69 5.70 -8.78
C GLU A 92 -9.36 5.61 -8.02
N ILE A 93 -8.99 4.40 -7.59
CA ILE A 93 -7.78 4.16 -6.81
C ILE A 93 -6.94 3.10 -7.49
N ARG A 94 -5.63 3.34 -7.53
CA ARG A 94 -4.64 2.37 -8.00
C ARG A 94 -3.46 2.35 -7.02
N LYS A 95 -2.71 1.26 -6.99
CA LYS A 95 -1.49 1.15 -6.17
C LYS A 95 -0.31 0.84 -7.05
N ASN A 96 0.68 1.75 -7.09
CA ASN A 96 1.97 1.44 -7.69
C ASN A 96 2.77 0.64 -6.65
N VAL A 97 2.86 -0.68 -6.82
CA VAL A 97 3.62 -1.54 -5.90
C VAL A 97 5.09 -1.29 -6.14
N ILE A 98 5.75 -0.67 -5.16
CA ILE A 98 7.17 -0.36 -5.24
C ILE A 98 7.97 -1.63 -4.95
N HIS A 99 7.64 -2.28 -3.84
CA HIS A 99 8.38 -3.45 -3.39
C HIS A 99 7.52 -4.36 -2.51
N VAL A 100 7.75 -5.67 -2.60
CA VAL A 100 7.22 -6.68 -1.68
C VAL A 100 8.38 -7.38 -0.99
N TYR A 101 8.34 -7.43 0.35
CA TYR A 101 9.43 -7.93 1.17
C TYR A 101 8.89 -8.63 2.42
N THR A 102 9.77 -9.31 3.17
CA THR A 102 9.44 -9.84 4.50
C THR A 102 9.98 -8.92 5.59
N VAL A 103 9.29 -8.87 6.72
CA VAL A 103 9.70 -8.13 7.92
C VAL A 103 9.67 -9.04 9.12
N GLU A 104 10.65 -8.89 10.01
CA GLU A 104 10.61 -9.49 11.33
C GLU A 104 9.53 -8.82 12.18
N LEU A 105 8.70 -9.62 12.83
CA LEU A 105 7.59 -9.15 13.65
C LEU A 105 8.03 -8.95 15.10
N PRO A 106 7.96 -7.71 15.63
CA PRO A 106 8.17 -7.48 17.06
C PRO A 106 7.03 -8.09 17.88
N ASP A 107 7.30 -8.40 19.14
CA ASP A 107 6.35 -9.08 20.04
C ASP A 107 5.01 -8.36 20.16
N TRP A 108 5.04 -7.03 20.22
CA TRP A 108 3.82 -6.23 20.29
C TRP A 108 2.92 -6.44 19.07
N LEU A 109 3.51 -6.56 17.86
CA LEU A 109 2.76 -6.75 16.63
C LEU A 109 2.27 -8.19 16.48
N LYS A 110 3.09 -9.18 16.88
CA LYS A 110 2.68 -10.59 16.97
C LYS A 110 1.45 -10.74 17.86
N SER A 111 1.45 -10.08 19.02
CA SER A 111 0.29 -10.05 19.93
C SER A 111 -0.95 -9.43 19.28
N ARG A 112 -0.82 -8.33 18.53
CA ARG A 112 -1.95 -7.70 17.82
C ARG A 112 -2.48 -8.55 16.66
N PHE A 113 -1.62 -9.34 16.01
CA PHE A 113 -1.99 -10.28 14.95
C PHE A 113 -2.54 -11.62 15.48
N GLU A 114 -2.40 -11.89 16.79
CA GLU A 114 -2.71 -13.19 17.40
C GLU A 114 -2.02 -14.36 16.67
N ASN A 115 -0.74 -14.16 16.34
CA ASN A 115 0.03 -15.11 15.56
C ASN A 115 1.47 -15.28 16.10
N GLU A 116 1.98 -16.50 16.05
CA GLU A 116 3.30 -16.88 16.59
C GLU A 116 4.45 -16.79 15.55
N SER A 117 4.16 -16.45 14.29
CA SER A 117 5.19 -16.27 13.27
C SER A 117 6.14 -15.14 13.65
N ASN A 118 7.42 -15.32 13.39
CA ASN A 118 8.44 -14.29 13.56
C ASN A 118 8.53 -13.35 12.36
N GLU A 119 7.87 -13.68 11.25
CA GLU A 119 7.92 -12.88 10.02
C GLU A 119 6.53 -12.63 9.46
N ALA A 120 6.40 -11.51 8.74
CA ALA A 120 5.23 -11.17 7.94
C ALA A 120 5.64 -10.71 6.54
N LYS A 121 4.75 -10.91 5.58
CA LYS A 121 4.85 -10.24 4.28
C LYS A 121 4.45 -8.77 4.42
N ALA A 122 5.27 -7.89 3.88
CA ALA A 122 5.01 -6.47 3.77
C ALA A 122 4.97 -6.03 2.31
N ARG A 123 4.19 -4.98 2.05
CA ARG A 123 4.09 -4.36 0.73
C ARG A 123 4.23 -2.86 0.85
N LEU A 124 5.18 -2.31 0.09
CA LEU A 124 5.38 -0.87 -0.08
C LEU A 124 4.75 -0.43 -1.39
N SER A 125 3.91 0.60 -1.35
CA SER A 125 3.22 1.11 -2.55
C SER A 125 2.93 2.60 -2.49
N GLU A 126 2.85 3.26 -3.64
CA GLU A 126 2.24 4.60 -3.73
C GLU A 126 0.73 4.45 -3.90
N PHE A 127 -0.03 5.13 -3.04
CA PHE A 127 -1.49 5.19 -3.14
C PHE A 127 -1.89 6.28 -4.13
N TYR A 128 -2.29 5.86 -5.32
CA TYR A 128 -2.76 6.74 -6.37
C TYR A 128 -4.27 6.91 -6.30
N ALA A 129 -4.75 8.14 -6.50
CA ALA A 129 -6.15 8.47 -6.65
C ALA A 129 -6.37 9.35 -7.88
N LYS A 130 -7.48 9.14 -8.61
CA LYS A 130 -7.82 9.95 -9.78
C LYS A 130 -9.33 10.11 -9.92
N LYS A 131 -9.79 11.33 -10.12
CA LYS A 131 -11.15 11.60 -10.62
C LYS A 131 -11.18 11.58 -12.14
N LYS A 132 -12.38 11.35 -12.69
CA LYS A 132 -12.59 11.40 -14.13
C LYS A 132 -12.10 12.74 -14.70
N ASP A 133 -11.33 12.68 -15.78
CA ASP A 133 -10.77 13.85 -16.49
C ASP A 133 -9.78 14.72 -15.69
N GLU A 134 -9.33 14.25 -14.51
CA GLU A 134 -8.28 14.90 -13.72
C GLU A 134 -6.94 14.18 -13.84
N SER A 135 -5.86 14.86 -13.45
CA SER A 135 -4.54 14.23 -13.34
C SER A 135 -4.49 13.34 -12.09
N PRO A 136 -3.87 12.15 -12.16
CA PRO A 136 -3.69 11.32 -10.98
C PRO A 136 -2.83 12.03 -9.93
N LEU A 137 -3.21 11.88 -8.66
CA LEU A 137 -2.47 12.34 -7.50
C LEU A 137 -1.99 11.15 -6.67
N ILE A 138 -0.97 11.39 -5.84
CA ILE A 138 -0.46 10.43 -4.86
C ILE A 138 -0.83 10.97 -3.48
N TYR A 139 -1.62 10.20 -2.74
CA TYR A 139 -1.98 10.56 -1.36
C TYR A 139 -0.79 10.35 -0.41
N GLY A 140 -0.10 9.22 -0.57
CA GLY A 140 1.06 8.87 0.23
C GLY A 140 1.70 7.57 -0.20
N ILE A 141 2.81 7.26 0.45
CA ILE A 141 3.49 5.96 0.34
C ILE A 141 3.03 5.10 1.52
N VAL A 142 2.44 3.95 1.22
CA VAL A 142 1.85 3.03 2.19
C VAL A 142 2.71 1.78 2.28
N THR A 143 3.11 1.42 3.49
CA THR A 143 3.56 0.09 3.84
C THR A 143 2.43 -0.66 4.54
N GLU A 144 2.00 -1.77 3.96
CA GLU A 144 1.02 -2.69 4.55
C GLU A 144 1.75 -3.96 5.01
N ILE A 145 1.72 -4.25 6.31
CA ILE A 145 2.26 -5.48 6.91
C ILE A 145 1.08 -6.39 7.22
N TYR A 146 1.05 -7.54 6.57
CA TYR A 146 -0.07 -8.46 6.65
C TYR A 146 0.06 -9.40 7.84
N SER A 147 -1.05 -9.71 8.51
CA SER A 147 -1.04 -10.83 9.45
C SER A 147 -0.61 -12.11 8.71
N PRO A 148 0.27 -12.94 9.29
CA PRO A 148 0.65 -14.23 8.71
C PRO A 148 -0.54 -15.16 8.46
N ASP A 149 -1.63 -15.02 9.22
CA ASP A 149 -2.87 -15.76 8.97
C ASP A 149 -3.59 -15.32 7.68
N PHE A 150 -3.36 -14.08 7.24
CA PHE A 150 -3.92 -13.49 6.04
C PHE A 150 -3.08 -13.82 4.81
N ARG A 151 -1.77 -13.63 4.95
CA ARG A 151 -0.76 -13.89 3.92
C ARG A 151 0.45 -14.51 4.57
N GLU A 152 0.82 -15.68 4.10
CA GLU A 152 2.08 -16.31 4.50
C GLU A 152 3.26 -15.37 4.21
N PRO A 153 4.31 -15.39 5.05
CA PRO A 153 5.50 -14.55 4.91
C PRO A 153 6.43 -15.01 3.77
N GLU A 154 5.86 -15.38 2.62
CA GLU A 154 6.62 -15.89 1.47
C GLU A 154 6.42 -14.99 0.24
N ILE A 155 7.51 -14.49 -0.35
CA ILE A 155 7.47 -13.70 -1.58
C ILE A 155 7.49 -14.64 -2.77
N ASN A 156 6.49 -14.53 -3.66
CA ASN A 156 6.39 -15.38 -4.84
C ASN A 156 6.70 -14.63 -6.15
N ASN A 157 6.63 -15.35 -7.27
CA ASN A 157 6.88 -14.78 -8.61
C ASN A 157 5.82 -13.76 -9.05
N ILE A 158 4.63 -13.76 -8.46
CA ILE A 158 3.59 -12.78 -8.75
C ILE A 158 3.94 -11.48 -8.04
N ASP A 159 4.34 -11.55 -6.77
CA ASP A 159 4.78 -10.39 -5.98
C ASP A 159 5.92 -9.63 -6.69
N THR A 160 6.99 -10.34 -7.06
CA THR A 160 8.15 -9.75 -7.75
C THR A 160 7.85 -9.18 -9.14
N LYS A 161 6.79 -9.65 -9.81
CA LYS A 161 6.34 -9.06 -11.10
C LYS A 161 5.56 -7.76 -10.91
N GLN A 162 5.05 -7.50 -9.71
CA GLN A 162 4.32 -6.28 -9.39
C GLN A 162 5.25 -5.11 -9.07
N ASP A 163 6.50 -5.37 -8.66
CA ASP A 163 7.49 -4.36 -8.32
C ASP A 163 7.76 -3.38 -9.48
N ASN A 164 7.58 -2.10 -9.17
CA ASN A 164 7.82 -0.97 -10.05
C ASN A 164 8.69 0.08 -9.35
N PRO A 165 9.48 0.86 -10.09
CA PRO A 165 10.07 2.08 -9.57
C PRO A 165 9.05 3.02 -8.90
N SER A 166 9.54 3.84 -7.97
CA SER A 166 8.77 4.98 -7.45
C SER A 166 8.42 5.97 -8.55
N THR A 167 7.39 6.78 -8.31
CA THR A 167 7.01 7.86 -9.22
C THR A 167 8.13 8.86 -9.40
N ASN A 168 8.85 9.19 -8.32
CA ASN A 168 9.99 10.10 -8.38
C ASN A 168 11.06 9.58 -9.35
N ALA A 169 11.38 8.28 -9.29
CA ALA A 169 12.35 7.67 -10.19
C ALA A 169 11.86 7.65 -11.66
N PHE A 170 10.57 7.39 -11.87
CA PHE A 170 9.96 7.45 -13.20
C PHE A 170 9.98 8.85 -13.81
N GLU A 171 9.67 9.89 -13.03
CA GLU A 171 9.67 11.27 -13.51
C GLU A 171 11.09 11.71 -13.93
N LEU A 172 12.14 11.24 -13.25
CA LEU A 172 13.54 11.51 -13.61
C LEU A 172 13.96 10.92 -14.97
N VAL A 173 13.24 9.91 -15.47
CA VAL A 173 13.45 9.34 -16.82
C VAL A 173 12.39 9.81 -17.83
N GLY A 174 11.56 10.79 -17.45
CA GLY A 174 10.54 11.38 -18.28
C GLY A 174 9.36 10.45 -18.54
N ILE A 175 8.91 9.73 -17.51
CA ILE A 175 7.62 9.03 -17.46
C ILE A 175 6.71 9.80 -16.49
N THR A 176 5.53 10.18 -16.95
CA THR A 176 4.59 11.00 -16.18
C THR A 176 3.68 10.16 -15.27
N LYS A 177 3.10 10.77 -14.23
CA LYS A 177 2.06 10.14 -13.39
C LYS A 177 0.87 9.60 -14.17
N GLY A 178 0.48 10.27 -15.26
CA GLY A 178 -0.57 9.80 -16.16
C GLY A 178 -0.17 8.48 -16.84
N GLU A 179 1.04 8.42 -17.38
CA GLU A 179 1.57 7.21 -18.01
C GLU A 179 1.76 6.05 -17.03
N ILE A 180 2.14 6.34 -15.78
CA ILE A 180 2.20 5.35 -14.68
C ILE A 180 0.80 4.86 -14.37
N TRP A 181 -0.14 5.77 -14.09
CA TRP A 181 -1.52 5.46 -13.78
C TRP A 181 -2.14 4.51 -14.81
N ASP A 182 -2.02 4.85 -16.10
CA ASP A 182 -2.59 4.07 -17.19
C ASP A 182 -2.02 2.65 -17.29
N ARG A 183 -0.83 2.39 -16.73
CA ARG A 183 -0.15 1.08 -16.76
C ARG A 183 -0.31 0.26 -15.48
N ILE A 184 -0.68 0.87 -14.36
CA ILE A 184 -0.97 0.13 -13.13
C ILE A 184 -2.17 -0.80 -13.39
N GLY A 185 -1.96 -2.11 -13.20
CA GLY A 185 -2.97 -3.15 -13.43
C GLY A 185 -2.81 -3.92 -14.74
N ASP A 186 -2.13 -3.36 -15.74
CA ASP A 186 -1.94 -3.99 -17.06
C ASP A 186 -0.72 -4.93 -17.10
N GLY A 187 -0.44 -5.61 -15.98
CA GLY A 187 0.70 -6.53 -15.86
C GLY A 187 2.08 -5.85 -16.02
N ASN A 188 2.17 -4.54 -15.75
CA ASN A 188 3.40 -3.75 -15.88
C ASN A 188 4.02 -3.84 -17.29
N LEU A 189 3.18 -3.81 -18.33
CA LEU A 189 3.65 -3.83 -19.71
C LEU A 189 4.24 -2.46 -20.11
N TRP A 190 5.54 -2.31 -19.89
CA TRP A 190 6.34 -1.14 -20.28
C TRP A 190 6.91 -1.27 -21.71
N SER A 191 6.14 -1.82 -22.64
CA SER A 191 6.60 -2.07 -24.01
C SER A 191 7.06 -0.76 -24.68
N GLY A 192 8.26 -0.80 -25.26
CA GLY A 192 8.89 0.38 -25.87
C GLY A 192 9.54 1.36 -24.88
N LEU A 193 9.45 1.13 -23.57
CA LEU A 193 10.05 1.97 -22.52
C LEU A 193 11.05 1.22 -21.63
N GLN A 194 11.53 0.05 -22.06
CA GLN A 194 12.38 -0.83 -21.25
C GLN A 194 13.64 -0.13 -20.71
N GLU A 195 14.34 0.64 -21.54
CA GLU A 195 15.53 1.39 -21.12
C GLU A 195 15.22 2.42 -20.02
N LYS A 196 14.08 3.10 -20.13
CA LYS A 196 13.61 4.04 -19.09
C LYS A 196 13.26 3.29 -17.80
N LEU A 197 12.57 2.16 -17.92
CA LEU A 197 12.21 1.33 -16.77
C LEU A 197 13.45 0.84 -16.03
N ASP A 198 14.44 0.30 -16.74
CA ASP A 198 15.67 -0.21 -16.14
C ASP A 198 16.44 0.92 -15.43
N ARG A 199 16.52 2.10 -16.05
CA ARG A 199 17.14 3.27 -15.43
C ARG A 199 16.36 3.77 -14.21
N ALA A 200 15.03 3.78 -14.26
CA ALA A 200 14.19 4.15 -13.13
C ALA A 200 14.37 3.17 -11.96
N LYS A 201 14.49 1.86 -12.23
CA LYS A 201 14.78 0.84 -11.20
C LYS A 201 16.11 1.12 -10.49
N GLU A 202 17.16 1.46 -11.23
CA GLU A 202 18.45 1.81 -10.64
C GLU A 202 18.36 3.07 -9.74
N LEU A 203 17.59 4.07 -10.16
CA LEU A 203 17.37 5.29 -9.37
C LEU A 203 16.53 5.04 -8.10
N ALA A 204 15.53 4.15 -8.18
CA ALA A 204 14.60 3.87 -7.10
C ALA A 204 15.24 3.11 -5.93
N LYS A 205 16.27 2.28 -6.16
CA LYS A 205 16.93 1.44 -5.13
C LYS A 205 17.25 2.19 -3.83
N THR A 206 17.79 3.41 -3.94
CA THR A 206 18.16 4.19 -2.74
C THR A 206 16.92 4.65 -1.97
N GLU A 207 15.88 5.10 -2.67
CA GLU A 207 14.61 5.52 -2.07
C GLU A 207 13.89 4.35 -1.41
N GLU A 208 13.85 3.20 -2.08
CA GLU A 208 13.27 1.95 -1.59
C GLU A 208 13.93 1.48 -0.29
N ASN A 209 15.26 1.42 -0.26
CA ASN A 209 16.02 1.05 0.93
C ASN A 209 15.75 2.02 2.08
N ASN A 210 15.74 3.33 1.82
CA ASN A 210 15.46 4.33 2.84
C ASN A 210 14.03 4.20 3.42
N LEU A 211 13.05 3.85 2.59
CA LEU A 211 11.67 3.61 3.03
C LEU A 211 11.57 2.34 3.88
N ALA A 212 12.19 1.24 3.46
CA ALA A 212 12.23 0.00 4.23
C ALA A 212 12.92 0.19 5.60
N GLU A 213 14.05 0.89 5.64
CA GLU A 213 14.73 1.24 6.90
C GLU A 213 13.87 2.15 7.79
N ARG A 214 13.11 3.07 7.20
CA ARG A 214 12.17 3.90 7.95
C ARG A 214 11.07 3.05 8.59
N VAL A 215 10.51 2.08 7.87
CA VAL A 215 9.53 1.11 8.41
C VAL A 215 10.14 0.31 9.55
N ALA A 216 11.35 -0.25 9.38
CA ALA A 216 12.03 -1.02 10.41
C ALA A 216 12.23 -0.20 11.71
N ARG A 217 12.58 1.09 11.59
CA ARG A 217 12.67 2.00 12.74
C ARG A 217 11.34 2.25 13.45
N TYR A 218 10.20 2.14 12.77
CA TYR A 218 8.89 2.21 13.42
C TYR A 218 8.57 0.93 14.18
N LEU A 219 8.89 -0.23 13.61
CA LEU A 219 8.66 -1.53 14.25
C LEU A 219 9.53 -1.74 15.50
N ASN A 220 10.76 -1.22 15.47
CA ASN A 220 11.75 -1.39 16.53
C ASN A 220 11.73 -0.29 17.60
N LYS A 221 10.78 0.65 17.56
CA LYS A 221 10.60 1.57 18.69
C LYS A 221 10.01 0.77 19.84
N ASP A 222 10.66 0.84 21.00
CA ASP A 222 10.08 0.42 22.27
C ASP A 222 8.80 1.24 22.50
N ASN A 223 7.65 0.68 22.10
CA ASN A 223 6.31 1.20 22.37
C ASN A 223 5.82 0.71 23.73
#